data_AF-A0A815G077-F1
#
_entry.id   AF-A0A815G077-F1
#
_cell.length_a   1.000
_cell.length_b   1.000
_cell.length_c   1.000
_cell.angle_alpha   90.00
_cell.angle_beta   90.00
_cell.angle_gamma   90.00
#
_symmetry.space_group_name_H-M   'P 1'
#
loop_
_entity.id
_entity.type
_entity.pdbx_description
1 polymer ?
#
loop_
_entity_poly.entity_id
_entity_poly.type
_entity_poly.pdbx_seq_one_letter_code
_entity_poly.pdbx_strand_id
1 'polypeptide(L)'
;MIANNFQIIPTWDFGCKRVLISSDWYSTLQKSNVKLITNRIKQIKSNSIITYDGDEYPVDIIIWSTGFQTQKFALPIYGINGCSLAEQWSETVQAYRGITVPNFPNLFILLGPNSRLGHSSVIIMLEAQLEYMVETLLYIDKNNLQSFSIKQNVHDEYNQWIQSKLHKTVWYLGGCHSWYQNVKGTVTTIWPDFTWIYYLLMKKLDLLLLILGFLIVLGTSLVLGLIGHFFYWLLYDSFGRYEKRAKRKLKCINNQRDDEYYVIIIGTGFSGLGMAIKMNELGMDNYILIKRNGNVGGTWYANKYPGCACDVPSNLYSFSFEPNPKWSHYFSRQPEIAEYLEYCTDKYNIRRHIQFNTNVTQLKWIEEQKLWQVTTQSNSQEKIFYARSIVLGSGPLSNASYPTDIPGIDKFEGPMCHTAEWDQSIDVKNKRVAVIGTGAISFTIDANHQ
;
A
#
# COMPACT_ATOMS: atom_id res chain seq x y z
N MET A 1 14.06 18.47 33.26
CA MET A 1 13.27 19.72 33.19
C MET A 1 12.40 19.67 31.93
N ILE A 2 11.13 19.30 32.05
CA ILE A 2 10.14 19.26 30.96
C ILE A 2 9.24 20.49 31.11
N ALA A 3 9.82 21.67 30.99
CA ALA A 3 9.09 22.92 31.13
C ALA A 3 9.43 23.78 29.90
N ASN A 4 8.54 23.75 28.89
CA ASN A 4 8.37 24.67 27.75
C ASN A 4 8.16 24.03 26.36
N ASN A 5 8.00 22.72 26.22
CA ASN A 5 7.78 22.08 24.91
C ASN A 5 6.30 21.97 24.49
N PHE A 6 5.51 23.05 24.57
CA PHE A 6 4.16 23.06 23.98
C PHE A 6 4.18 22.93 22.44
N GLN A 7 5.32 23.20 21.80
CA GLN A 7 5.48 23.17 20.34
C GLN A 7 5.41 21.77 19.71
N ILE A 8 5.56 20.69 20.50
CA ILE A 8 5.50 19.30 20.00
C ILE A 8 4.18 18.60 20.31
N ILE A 9 3.25 19.27 21.01
CA ILE A 9 1.95 18.71 21.35
C ILE A 9 1.00 18.99 20.17
N PRO A 10 0.45 17.94 19.53
CA PRO A 10 -0.51 18.12 18.45
C PRO A 10 -1.77 18.86 18.91
N THR A 11 -2.31 19.73 18.07
CA THR A 11 -3.56 20.48 18.34
C THR A 11 -4.81 19.77 17.79
N TRP A 12 -4.68 18.51 17.40
CA TRP A 12 -5.74 17.69 16.81
C TRP A 12 -5.93 16.42 17.64
N ASP A 13 -7.08 15.79 17.47
CA ASP A 13 -7.44 14.61 18.25
C ASP A 13 -6.48 13.44 18.01
N PHE A 14 -6.23 12.69 19.09
CA PHE A 14 -5.42 11.49 19.04
C PHE A 14 -5.98 10.49 18.01
N GLY A 15 -5.12 9.98 17.14
CA GLY A 15 -5.51 9.03 16.09
C GLY A 15 -6.03 9.67 14.80
N CYS A 16 -6.22 11.00 14.73
CA CYS A 16 -6.58 11.69 13.48
C CYS A 16 -5.52 11.47 12.39
N LYS A 17 -4.24 11.43 12.80
CA LYS A 17 -3.12 10.93 11.98
C LYS A 17 -2.66 9.58 12.51
N ARG A 18 -1.95 8.82 11.66
CA ARG A 18 -1.31 7.56 12.07
C ARG A 18 -0.43 7.80 13.29
N VAL A 19 -0.63 7.00 14.33
CA VAL A 19 0.22 7.05 15.52
C VAL A 19 1.57 6.45 15.17
N LEU A 20 2.63 7.20 15.45
CA LEU A 20 3.99 6.78 15.16
C LEU A 20 4.62 6.22 16.44
N ILE A 21 5.44 5.19 16.27
CA ILE A 21 6.09 4.50 17.37
C ILE A 21 7.59 4.79 17.27
N SER A 22 8.16 5.41 18.29
CA SER A 22 9.59 5.67 18.42
C SER A 22 9.99 5.57 19.89
N SER A 23 11.17 4.99 20.14
CA SER A 23 11.75 4.90 21.48
C SER A 23 12.72 6.03 21.79
N ASP A 24 13.15 6.77 20.77
CA ASP A 24 14.31 7.66 20.82
C ASP A 24 14.00 9.09 20.40
N TRP A 25 12.90 9.38 19.70
CA TRP A 25 12.60 10.72 19.17
C TRP A 25 12.63 11.82 20.23
N TYR A 26 11.94 11.63 21.36
CA TYR A 26 11.95 12.60 22.45
C TYR A 26 13.34 12.77 23.09
N SER A 27 14.15 11.72 23.13
CA SER A 27 15.52 11.78 23.63
C SER A 27 16.46 12.49 22.65
N THR A 28 16.25 12.28 21.34
CA THR A 28 16.98 12.96 20.26
C THR A 28 16.78 14.46 20.35
N LEU A 29 15.55 14.93 20.62
CA LEU A 29 15.27 16.35 20.79
C LEU A 29 15.98 17.00 22.00
N GLN A 30 16.48 16.20 22.95
CA GLN A 30 17.20 16.69 24.13
C GLN A 30 18.71 16.78 23.92
N LYS A 31 19.23 16.24 22.81
CA LYS A 31 20.67 16.29 22.52
C LYS A 31 21.11 17.72 22.25
N SER A 32 22.31 18.07 22.72
CA SER A 32 22.87 19.42 22.56
C SER A 32 23.14 19.83 21.11
N ASN A 33 23.26 18.85 20.21
CA ASN A 33 23.48 19.05 18.77
C ASN A 33 22.18 18.99 17.93
N VAL A 34 21.01 18.94 18.56
CA VAL A 34 19.70 18.90 17.88
C VAL A 34 18.90 20.14 18.25
N LYS A 35 18.35 20.83 17.24
CA LYS A 35 17.46 21.98 17.43
C LYS A 35 16.15 21.75 16.67
N LEU A 36 15.02 21.79 17.39
CA LEU A 36 13.70 21.74 16.78
C LEU A 36 13.31 23.14 16.28
N ILE A 37 13.00 23.25 14.99
CA ILE A 37 12.49 24.46 14.35
C ILE A 37 11.06 24.22 13.90
N THR A 38 10.11 25.00 14.43
CA THR A 38 8.68 24.88 14.10
C THR A 38 8.18 25.98 13.17
N ASN A 39 9.00 27.01 12.93
CA ASN A 39 8.68 28.11 12.01
C ASN A 39 8.74 27.64 10.54
N ARG A 40 7.84 28.19 9.72
CA ARG A 40 7.76 27.85 8.29
C ARG A 40 8.98 28.38 7.55
N ILE A 41 9.45 27.61 6.56
CA ILE A 41 10.51 28.02 5.64
C ILE A 41 9.97 29.12 4.72
N LYS A 42 10.68 30.23 4.66
CA LYS A 42 10.39 31.37 3.78
C LYS A 42 11.15 31.27 2.47
N GLN A 43 12.44 30.91 2.51
CA GLN A 43 13.28 30.71 1.33
C GLN A 43 14.53 29.90 1.67
N ILE A 44 15.16 29.32 0.66
CA ILE A 44 16.45 28.66 0.74
C ILE A 44 17.48 29.51 0.00
N LYS A 45 18.66 29.70 0.60
CA LYS A 45 19.84 30.33 0.00
C LYS A 45 20.87 29.26 -0.37
N SER A 46 22.04 29.64 -0.89
CA SER A 46 23.09 28.70 -1.28
C SER A 46 23.58 27.79 -0.15
N ASN A 47 23.60 28.27 1.10
CA ASN A 47 24.13 27.55 2.25
C ASN A 47 23.32 27.74 3.55
N SER A 48 22.06 28.18 3.45
CA SER A 48 21.21 28.45 4.60
C SER A 48 19.72 28.37 4.28
N ILE A 49 18.91 28.20 5.32
CA ILE A 49 17.45 28.21 5.28
C ILE A 49 16.96 29.42 6.08
N ILE A 50 16.08 30.22 5.49
CA ILE A 50 15.45 31.37 6.17
C ILE A 50 14.01 31.02 6.51
N THR A 51 13.60 31.28 7.74
CA THR A 51 12.23 31.11 8.22
C THR A 51 11.46 32.45 8.21
N TYR A 52 10.13 32.40 8.31
CA TYR A 52 9.27 33.59 8.18
C TYR A 52 9.42 34.63 9.30
N ASP A 53 9.87 34.20 10.47
CA ASP A 53 10.27 35.05 11.60
C ASP A 53 11.60 35.80 11.37
N GLY A 54 12.31 35.50 10.28
CA GLY A 54 13.54 36.19 9.89
C GLY A 54 14.83 35.52 10.32
N ASP A 55 14.75 34.42 11.07
CA ASP A 55 15.92 33.63 11.44
C ASP A 55 16.56 32.97 10.21
N GLU A 56 17.89 32.91 10.23
CA GLU A 56 18.69 32.24 9.20
C GLU A 56 19.49 31.09 9.82
N TYR A 57 19.31 29.90 9.25
CA TYR A 57 19.92 28.66 9.70
C TYR A 57 20.94 28.19 8.67
N PRO A 58 22.24 28.29 8.97
CA PRO A 58 23.28 27.73 8.10
C PRO A 58 23.14 26.20 8.02
N VAL A 59 23.14 25.66 6.81
CA VAL A 59 22.88 24.23 6.54
C VAL A 59 23.81 23.78 5.43
N ASP A 60 24.42 22.62 5.61
CA ASP A 60 25.30 21.99 4.62
C ASP A 60 24.56 20.93 3.80
N ILE A 61 23.53 20.29 4.37
CA ILE A 61 22.78 19.17 3.77
C ILE A 61 21.29 19.33 4.05
N ILE A 62 20.44 19.09 3.06
CA ILE A 62 18.98 19.05 3.24
C ILE A 62 18.46 17.63 2.99
N ILE A 63 17.76 17.08 3.98
CA ILE A 63 17.06 15.79 3.91
C ILE A 63 15.56 16.04 3.87
N TRP A 64 14.91 15.71 2.76
CA TRP A 64 13.45 15.80 2.60
C TRP A 64 12.77 14.56 3.19
N SER A 65 11.95 14.81 4.20
CA SER A 65 11.07 13.85 4.87
C SER A 65 9.59 14.24 4.69
N THR A 66 9.28 14.78 3.51
CA THR A 66 7.99 15.38 3.14
C THR A 66 6.93 14.36 2.71
N GLY A 67 7.26 13.08 2.71
CA GLY A 67 6.32 11.98 2.46
C GLY A 67 6.28 11.53 1.00
N PHE A 68 5.11 11.10 0.53
CA PHE A 68 4.96 10.49 -0.80
C PHE A 68 3.74 11.06 -1.53
N GLN A 69 3.76 10.92 -2.86
CA GLN A 69 2.59 11.19 -3.69
C GLN A 69 1.57 10.05 -3.57
N THR A 70 0.71 10.07 -2.54
CA THR A 70 -0.18 8.94 -2.21
C THR A 70 -1.50 8.90 -2.96
N GLN A 71 -1.88 9.99 -3.63
CA GLN A 71 -3.19 10.15 -4.29
C GLN A 71 -3.14 10.24 -5.82
N LYS A 72 -1.95 10.26 -6.43
CA LYS A 72 -1.79 10.28 -7.89
C LYS A 72 -1.35 8.90 -8.37
N PHE A 73 -2.14 8.27 -9.24
CA PHE A 73 -1.62 7.17 -10.06
C PHE A 73 -0.67 7.75 -11.10
N ALA A 74 0.53 7.19 -11.20
CA ALA A 74 1.61 7.74 -12.00
C ALA A 74 1.49 7.47 -13.52
N LEU A 75 0.41 6.81 -13.97
CA LEU A 75 0.25 6.43 -15.37
C LEU A 75 -1.19 6.66 -15.89
N PRO A 76 -1.36 7.15 -17.13
CA PRO A 76 -2.66 7.23 -17.81
C PRO A 76 -3.34 5.87 -18.00
N ILE A 77 -4.62 5.80 -17.61
CA ILE A 77 -5.46 4.60 -17.73
C ILE A 77 -6.76 4.99 -18.43
N TYR A 78 -7.02 4.34 -19.56
CA TYR A 78 -8.19 4.57 -20.40
C TYR A 78 -9.05 3.31 -20.49
N GLY A 79 -10.29 3.39 -20.00
CA GLY A 79 -11.27 2.31 -19.99
C GLY A 79 -12.17 2.30 -21.23
N ILE A 80 -13.39 1.81 -21.04
CA ILE A 80 -14.42 1.73 -22.08
C ILE A 80 -14.67 3.11 -22.70
N ASN A 81 -14.81 3.18 -24.02
CA ASN A 81 -15.04 4.41 -24.79
C ASN A 81 -13.98 5.51 -24.53
N GLY A 82 -12.76 5.14 -24.13
CA GLY A 82 -11.68 6.09 -23.85
C GLY A 82 -11.82 6.82 -22.51
N CYS A 83 -12.72 6.37 -21.61
CA CYS A 83 -12.91 6.98 -20.30
C CYS A 83 -11.59 7.02 -19.50
N SER A 84 -11.16 8.22 -19.10
CA SER A 84 -9.94 8.42 -18.31
C SER A 84 -10.20 8.17 -16.83
N LEU A 85 -9.42 7.29 -16.20
CA LEU A 85 -9.52 7.04 -14.75
C LEU A 85 -9.18 8.31 -13.95
N ALA A 86 -8.22 9.10 -14.44
CA ALA A 86 -7.82 10.35 -13.80
C ALA A 86 -8.96 11.38 -13.81
N GLU A 87 -9.74 11.44 -14.89
CA GLU A 87 -10.92 12.30 -14.97
C GLU A 87 -12.04 11.80 -14.06
N GLN A 88 -12.33 10.49 -14.09
CA GLN A 88 -13.35 9.87 -13.22
C GLN A 88 -13.04 10.07 -11.72
N TRP A 89 -11.76 10.15 -11.34
CA TRP A 89 -11.31 10.39 -9.97
C TRP A 89 -10.89 11.84 -9.67
N SER A 90 -11.14 12.77 -10.59
CA SER A 90 -10.73 14.17 -10.44
C SER A 90 -11.26 14.83 -9.17
N GLU A 91 -12.49 14.49 -8.76
CA GLU A 91 -13.09 15.00 -7.53
C GLU A 91 -12.79 14.13 -6.31
N THR A 92 -13.07 12.83 -6.42
CA THR A 92 -12.93 11.87 -5.31
C THR A 92 -12.51 10.50 -5.85
N VAL A 93 -11.47 9.93 -5.24
CA VAL A 93 -11.00 8.59 -5.58
C VAL A 93 -11.87 7.55 -4.89
N GLN A 94 -12.50 6.67 -5.67
CA GLN A 94 -13.44 5.67 -5.18
C GLN A 94 -13.30 4.35 -5.95
N ALA A 95 -13.52 3.24 -5.26
CA ALA A 95 -13.55 1.91 -5.86
C ALA A 95 -14.46 0.98 -5.05
N TYR A 96 -15.15 0.08 -5.74
CA TYR A 96 -15.94 -0.96 -5.09
C TYR A 96 -15.00 -1.95 -4.40
N ARG A 97 -15.20 -2.15 -3.10
CA ARG A 97 -14.34 -2.95 -2.22
C ARG A 97 -12.88 -2.50 -2.17
N GLY A 98 -12.57 -1.31 -2.69
CA GLY A 98 -11.19 -0.86 -2.90
C GLY A 98 -10.46 -1.56 -4.04
N ILE A 99 -11.16 -2.34 -4.88
CA ILE A 99 -10.57 -3.20 -5.92
C ILE A 99 -10.97 -2.79 -7.33
N THR A 100 -12.27 -2.62 -7.59
CA THR A 100 -12.80 -2.52 -8.96
C THR A 100 -13.52 -1.19 -9.18
N VAL A 101 -13.44 -0.66 -10.39
CA VAL A 101 -14.01 0.64 -10.76
C VAL A 101 -14.91 0.48 -11.99
N PRO A 102 -16.11 1.10 -12.03
CA PRO A 102 -16.95 1.10 -13.23
C PRO A 102 -16.20 1.66 -14.44
N ASN A 103 -16.49 1.16 -15.64
CA ASN A 103 -15.86 1.55 -16.92
C ASN A 103 -14.43 1.01 -17.16
N PHE A 104 -13.84 0.31 -16.19
CA PHE A 104 -12.50 -0.29 -16.30
C PHE A 104 -12.60 -1.82 -16.13
N PRO A 105 -13.11 -2.55 -17.14
CA PRO A 105 -13.32 -3.99 -17.06
C PRO A 105 -12.00 -4.73 -16.82
N ASN A 106 -12.04 -5.80 -16.02
CA ASN A 106 -10.87 -6.61 -15.67
C ASN A 106 -9.67 -5.82 -15.07
N LEU A 107 -9.87 -4.57 -14.62
CA LEU A 107 -8.88 -3.82 -13.87
C LEU A 107 -9.10 -4.04 -12.37
N PHE A 108 -8.06 -4.52 -11.71
CA PHE A 108 -8.05 -4.75 -10.27
C PHE A 108 -6.99 -3.87 -9.61
N ILE A 109 -7.36 -3.18 -8.54
CA ILE A 109 -6.46 -2.38 -7.72
C ILE A 109 -6.28 -3.08 -6.39
N LEU A 110 -5.05 -3.41 -6.02
CA LEU A 110 -4.77 -3.97 -4.70
C LEU A 110 -4.39 -2.84 -3.75
N LEU A 111 -4.96 -2.90 -2.54
CA LEU A 111 -4.90 -1.84 -1.53
C LEU A 111 -5.31 -0.47 -2.11
N GLY A 112 -6.40 -0.44 -2.88
CA GLY A 112 -6.99 0.76 -3.44
C GLY A 112 -7.75 1.62 -2.42
N PRO A 113 -8.56 2.58 -2.89
CA PRO A 113 -9.34 3.49 -2.05
C PRO A 113 -10.14 2.77 -0.96
N ASN A 114 -10.28 3.39 0.20
CA ASN A 114 -11.07 2.90 1.33
C ASN A 114 -10.71 1.49 1.86
N SER A 115 -9.50 0.98 1.57
CA SER A 115 -9.07 -0.38 1.96
C SER A 115 -7.79 -0.45 2.80
N ARG A 116 -7.08 0.67 2.97
CA ARG A 116 -5.86 0.73 3.78
C ARG A 116 -6.19 0.87 5.26
N LEU A 117 -5.18 0.75 6.10
CA LEU A 117 -5.33 0.82 7.56
C LEU A 117 -4.40 1.86 8.16
N GLY A 118 -4.88 2.52 9.21
CA GLY A 118 -4.07 3.42 10.05
C GLY A 118 -3.56 2.79 11.35
N HIS A 119 -3.94 1.54 11.65
CA HIS A 119 -3.79 0.94 12.99
C HIS A 119 -3.33 -0.53 13.00
N SER A 120 -3.22 -1.19 11.84
CA SER A 120 -2.86 -2.61 11.75
C SER A 120 -2.22 -2.94 10.39
N SER A 121 -1.84 -4.21 10.19
CA SER A 121 -1.22 -4.70 8.95
C SER A 121 -2.19 -4.67 7.77
N VAL A 122 -1.80 -3.97 6.71
CA VAL A 122 -2.53 -4.00 5.43
C VAL A 122 -2.43 -5.36 4.73
N ILE A 123 -1.52 -6.25 5.14
CA ILE A 123 -1.39 -7.59 4.55
C ILE A 123 -2.66 -8.40 4.75
N ILE A 124 -3.35 -8.23 5.89
CA ILE A 124 -4.63 -8.91 6.17
C ILE A 124 -5.69 -8.47 5.15
N MET A 125 -5.75 -7.17 4.86
CA MET A 125 -6.68 -6.63 3.85
C MET A 125 -6.31 -7.12 2.46
N LEU A 126 -5.02 -7.13 2.15
CA LEU A 126 -4.50 -7.60 0.87
C LEU A 126 -4.87 -9.06 0.63
N GLU A 127 -4.65 -9.97 1.57
CA GLU A 127 -4.96 -11.39 1.38
C GLU A 127 -6.46 -11.62 1.14
N ALA A 128 -7.33 -10.86 1.81
CA ALA A 128 -8.77 -10.88 1.52
C ALA A 128 -9.08 -10.43 0.08
N GLN A 129 -8.40 -9.40 -0.42
CA GLN A 129 -8.53 -8.94 -1.82
C GLN A 129 -8.00 -9.98 -2.81
N LEU A 130 -6.90 -10.65 -2.48
CA LEU A 130 -6.32 -11.71 -3.31
C LEU A 130 -7.29 -12.90 -3.43
N GLU A 131 -7.92 -13.33 -2.34
CA GLU A 131 -8.95 -14.38 -2.38
C GLU A 131 -10.14 -13.97 -3.26
N TYR A 132 -10.67 -12.75 -3.07
CA TYR A 132 -11.77 -12.23 -3.89
C TYR A 132 -11.42 -12.19 -5.38
N MET A 133 -10.19 -11.77 -5.71
CA MET A 133 -9.73 -11.72 -7.09
C MET A 133 -9.58 -13.13 -7.67
N VAL A 134 -9.01 -14.08 -6.94
CA VAL A 134 -8.92 -15.49 -7.35
C VAL A 134 -10.30 -16.07 -7.64
N GLU A 135 -11.28 -15.85 -6.76
CA GLU A 135 -12.66 -16.30 -6.98
C GLU A 135 -13.27 -15.66 -8.23
N THR A 136 -12.99 -14.38 -8.47
CA THR A 136 -13.45 -13.66 -9.66
C THR A 136 -12.85 -14.25 -10.94
N LEU A 137 -11.54 -14.46 -11.00
CA LEU A 137 -10.87 -15.07 -12.16
C LEU A 137 -11.38 -16.49 -12.42
N LEU A 138 -11.57 -17.30 -11.37
CA LEU A 138 -12.15 -18.64 -11.48
C LEU A 138 -13.59 -18.61 -11.99
N TYR A 139 -14.38 -17.61 -11.60
CA TYR A 139 -15.74 -17.43 -12.10
C TYR A 139 -15.76 -17.04 -13.57
N ILE A 140 -14.87 -16.13 -13.99
CA ILE A 140 -14.69 -15.72 -15.39
C ILE A 140 -14.33 -16.94 -16.25
N ASP A 141 -13.33 -17.71 -15.84
CA ASP A 141 -12.92 -18.96 -16.50
C ASP A 141 -14.05 -20.00 -16.54
N LYS A 142 -14.76 -20.20 -15.41
CA LYS A 142 -15.86 -21.16 -15.30
C LYS A 142 -16.99 -20.89 -16.27
N ASN A 143 -17.33 -19.64 -16.46
CA ASN A 143 -18.47 -19.24 -17.27
C ASN A 143 -18.06 -18.79 -18.68
N ASN A 144 -16.80 -18.99 -19.06
CA ASN A 144 -16.25 -18.57 -20.36
C ASN A 144 -16.51 -17.10 -20.67
N LEU A 145 -16.37 -16.24 -19.66
CA LEU A 145 -16.55 -14.80 -19.79
C LEU A 145 -15.26 -14.15 -20.28
N GLN A 146 -15.37 -13.11 -21.12
CA GLN A 146 -14.21 -12.34 -21.60
C GLN A 146 -13.86 -11.21 -20.65
N SER A 147 -14.86 -10.61 -20.01
CA SER A 147 -14.68 -9.48 -19.12
C SER A 147 -15.74 -9.42 -18.04
N PHE A 148 -15.39 -8.81 -16.91
CA PHE A 148 -16.34 -8.35 -15.90
C PHE A 148 -16.09 -6.87 -15.60
N SER A 149 -17.16 -6.16 -15.22
CA SER A 149 -17.11 -4.80 -14.70
C SER A 149 -18.13 -4.68 -13.57
N ILE A 150 -17.80 -3.89 -12.55
CA ILE A 150 -18.75 -3.52 -11.51
C ILE A 150 -19.83 -2.59 -12.09
N LYS A 151 -21.08 -2.76 -11.65
CA LYS A 151 -22.19 -1.87 -12.01
C LYS A 151 -22.07 -0.55 -11.26
N GLN A 152 -22.39 0.56 -11.92
CA GLN A 152 -22.30 1.91 -11.34
C GLN A 152 -23.12 2.04 -10.05
N ASN A 153 -24.37 1.59 -10.04
CA ASN A 153 -25.23 1.69 -8.86
C ASN A 153 -24.69 0.92 -7.64
N VAL A 154 -24.12 -0.27 -7.86
CA VAL A 154 -23.52 -1.09 -6.78
C VAL A 154 -22.23 -0.44 -6.25
N HIS A 155 -21.44 0.16 -7.14
CA HIS A 155 -20.28 0.96 -6.76
C HIS A 155 -20.69 2.16 -5.90
N ASP A 156 -21.72 2.89 -6.31
CA ASP A 156 -22.14 4.12 -5.64
C ASP A 156 -22.77 3.85 -4.28
N GLU A 157 -23.64 2.85 -4.18
CA GLU A 157 -24.24 2.41 -2.91
C GLU A 157 -23.17 2.01 -1.89
N TYR A 158 -22.16 1.24 -2.33
CA TYR A 158 -21.04 0.85 -1.47
C TYR A 158 -20.25 2.07 -0.97
N ASN A 159 -19.92 3.01 -1.86
CA ASN A 159 -19.14 4.19 -1.47
C ASN A 159 -19.95 5.15 -0.60
N GLN A 160 -21.25 5.32 -0.83
CA GLN A 160 -22.13 6.08 0.06
C GLN A 160 -22.17 5.45 1.46
N TRP A 161 -22.32 4.13 1.54
CA TRP A 161 -22.27 3.40 2.81
C TRP A 161 -20.94 3.61 3.54
N ILE A 162 -19.80 3.48 2.86
CA ILE A 162 -18.49 3.70 3.46
C ILE A 162 -18.32 5.14 3.94
N GLN A 163 -18.69 6.13 3.13
CA GLN A 163 -18.55 7.53 3.53
C GLN A 163 -19.39 7.84 4.77
N SER A 164 -20.60 7.27 4.87
CA SER A 164 -21.45 7.40 6.07
C SER A 164 -20.78 6.89 7.36
N LYS A 165 -19.89 5.89 7.24
CA LYS A 165 -19.06 5.38 8.34
C LYS A 165 -17.87 6.30 8.61
N LEU A 166 -17.13 6.68 7.56
CA LEU A 166 -15.93 7.53 7.67
C LEU A 166 -16.22 8.91 8.26
N HIS A 167 -17.36 9.52 7.97
CA HIS A 167 -17.77 10.81 8.54
C HIS A 167 -17.89 10.81 10.06
N LYS A 168 -18.01 9.64 10.69
CA LYS A 168 -18.11 9.48 12.15
C LYS A 168 -16.77 9.19 12.81
N THR A 169 -15.68 9.12 12.03
CA THR A 169 -14.35 8.76 12.53
C THR A 169 -13.53 9.98 12.92
N VAL A 170 -12.54 9.77 13.79
CA VAL A 170 -11.55 10.79 14.14
C VAL A 170 -10.76 11.30 12.94
N TRP A 171 -10.66 10.52 11.86
CA TRP A 171 -9.98 10.94 10.64
C TRP A 171 -10.75 12.01 9.85
N TYR A 172 -12.05 12.16 10.12
CA TYR A 172 -12.88 13.23 9.57
C TYR A 172 -13.11 14.35 10.59
N LEU A 173 -13.45 14.00 11.84
CA LEU A 173 -13.85 14.96 12.87
C LEU A 173 -12.67 15.52 13.69
N GLY A 174 -11.51 14.85 13.69
CA GLY A 174 -10.42 15.10 14.64
C GLY A 174 -9.58 16.35 14.41
N GLY A 175 -9.98 17.23 13.48
CA GLY A 175 -9.35 18.54 13.30
C GLY A 175 -7.94 18.52 12.70
N CYS A 176 -7.51 17.42 12.07
CA CYS A 176 -6.23 17.35 11.36
C CYS A 176 -6.43 17.31 9.84
N HIS A 177 -5.38 17.73 9.12
CA HIS A 177 -5.22 17.40 7.70
C HIS A 177 -4.24 16.24 7.56
N SER A 178 -4.73 15.08 7.12
CA SER A 178 -3.94 13.86 6.94
C SER A 178 -3.89 13.46 5.47
N TRP A 179 -2.87 12.68 5.09
CA TRP A 179 -2.83 12.04 3.77
C TRP A 179 -4.01 11.09 3.53
N TYR A 180 -4.78 10.80 4.58
CA TYR A 180 -6.02 10.05 4.50
C TYR A 180 -7.13 10.76 3.70
N GLN A 181 -7.08 12.08 3.66
CA GLN A 181 -8.09 12.96 3.08
C GLN A 181 -7.65 13.54 1.74
N ASN A 182 -8.58 13.75 0.82
CA ASN A 182 -8.34 14.56 -0.37
C ASN A 182 -8.31 16.07 -0.02
N VAL A 183 -8.07 16.91 -1.03
CA VAL A 183 -8.04 18.38 -0.88
C VAL A 183 -9.34 19.00 -0.36
N LYS A 184 -10.48 18.30 -0.48
CA LYS A 184 -11.78 18.72 0.04
C LYS A 184 -12.03 18.23 1.48
N GLY A 185 -11.11 17.49 2.09
CA GLY A 185 -11.25 16.90 3.42
C GLY A 185 -11.98 15.55 3.47
N THR A 186 -12.42 15.02 2.32
CA THR A 186 -13.07 13.70 2.23
C THR A 186 -12.04 12.58 2.46
N VAL A 187 -12.33 11.66 3.37
CA VAL A 187 -11.46 10.51 3.63
C VAL A 187 -11.65 9.46 2.52
N THR A 188 -10.58 9.09 1.81
CA THR A 188 -10.67 8.23 0.60
C THR A 188 -9.74 7.02 0.63
N THR A 189 -8.88 6.89 1.63
CA THR A 189 -7.77 5.93 1.59
C THR A 189 -7.94 4.74 2.53
N ILE A 190 -8.60 4.95 3.67
CA ILE A 190 -8.61 4.04 4.81
C ILE A 190 -9.98 3.38 5.03
N TRP A 191 -9.95 2.17 5.56
CA TRP A 191 -11.12 1.40 5.95
C TRP A 191 -11.61 1.83 7.36
N PRO A 192 -12.91 2.13 7.55
CA PRO A 192 -13.46 2.66 8.80
C PRO A 192 -13.76 1.64 9.90
N ASP A 193 -13.71 0.35 9.60
CA ASP A 193 -14.28 -0.68 10.49
C ASP A 193 -13.26 -1.77 10.82
N PHE A 194 -13.68 -2.82 11.50
CA PHE A 194 -12.79 -3.94 11.82
C PHE A 194 -12.31 -4.67 10.57
N THR A 195 -11.08 -5.20 10.61
CA THR A 195 -10.48 -5.96 9.50
C THR A 195 -11.23 -7.26 9.20
N TRP A 196 -11.81 -7.91 10.21
CA TRP A 196 -12.61 -9.12 10.01
C TRP A 196 -13.93 -8.85 9.27
N ILE A 197 -14.52 -7.65 9.42
CA ILE A 197 -15.70 -7.25 8.62
C ILE A 197 -15.31 -7.12 7.15
N TYR A 198 -14.15 -6.53 6.87
CA TYR A 198 -13.64 -6.46 5.49
C TYR A 198 -13.37 -7.85 4.92
N TYR A 199 -12.77 -8.74 5.70
CA TYR A 199 -12.58 -10.14 5.30
C TYR A 199 -13.90 -10.84 4.97
N LEU A 200 -14.92 -10.69 5.81
CA LEU A 200 -16.25 -11.25 5.55
C LEU A 200 -16.90 -10.62 4.31
N LEU A 201 -16.76 -9.30 4.12
CA LEU A 201 -17.25 -8.59 2.94
C LEU A 201 -16.68 -9.20 1.65
N MET A 202 -15.42 -9.65 1.66
CA MET A 202 -14.77 -10.26 0.51
C MET A 202 -15.28 -11.65 0.16
N LYS A 203 -15.86 -12.38 1.12
CA LYS A 203 -16.36 -13.73 0.89
C LYS A 203 -17.74 -13.72 0.24
N LYS A 204 -18.02 -14.75 -0.54
CA LYS A 204 -19.40 -15.14 -0.86
C LYS A 204 -20.05 -15.67 0.42
N LEU A 205 -20.70 -14.79 1.17
CA LEU A 205 -21.46 -15.16 2.36
C LEU A 205 -22.67 -15.99 1.94
N ASP A 206 -22.62 -17.29 2.23
CA ASP A 206 -23.82 -18.11 2.25
C ASP A 206 -24.54 -17.84 3.59
N LEU A 207 -25.64 -17.10 3.50
CA LEU A 207 -26.45 -16.71 4.65
C LEU A 207 -26.92 -17.93 5.45
N LEU A 208 -27.10 -19.07 4.78
CA LEU A 208 -27.56 -20.31 5.37
C LEU A 208 -26.46 -20.94 6.22
N LEU A 209 -25.20 -20.91 5.76
CA LEU A 209 -24.04 -21.36 6.56
C LEU A 209 -23.77 -20.46 7.77
N LEU A 210 -24.03 -19.15 7.67
CA LEU A 210 -23.93 -18.25 8.81
C LEU A 210 -24.99 -18.53 9.87
N ILE A 211 -26.24 -18.72 9.45
CA ILE A 211 -27.35 -19.07 10.36
C ILE A 211 -27.06 -20.43 10.99
N LEU A 212 -26.62 -21.41 10.21
CA LEU A 212 -26.24 -22.72 10.72
C LEU A 212 -25.07 -22.60 11.71
N GLY A 213 -24.03 -21.84 11.38
CA GLY A 213 -22.89 -21.59 12.26
C GLY A 213 -23.29 -20.88 13.55
N PHE A 214 -24.17 -19.88 13.48
CA PHE A 214 -24.72 -19.21 14.66
C PHE A 214 -25.54 -20.18 15.52
N LEU A 215 -26.44 -20.97 14.92
CA LEU A 215 -27.23 -21.98 15.62
C LEU A 215 -26.36 -23.09 16.23
N ILE A 216 -25.29 -23.49 15.54
CA ILE A 216 -24.29 -24.43 16.04
C ILE A 216 -23.54 -23.80 17.20
N VAL A 217 -23.06 -22.55 17.11
CA VAL A 217 -22.38 -21.87 18.22
C VAL A 217 -23.32 -21.68 19.41
N LEU A 218 -24.57 -21.31 19.18
CA LEU A 218 -25.57 -21.13 20.23
C LEU A 218 -25.92 -22.48 20.88
N GLY A 219 -26.14 -23.52 20.07
CA GLY A 219 -26.40 -24.88 20.54
C GLY A 219 -25.20 -25.53 21.23
N THR A 220 -23.99 -25.36 20.70
CA THR A 220 -22.75 -25.83 21.33
C THR A 220 -22.40 -25.03 22.56
N SER A 221 -22.71 -23.74 22.66
CA SER A 221 -22.56 -22.97 23.90
C SER A 221 -23.58 -23.42 24.96
N LEU A 222 -24.79 -23.80 24.54
CA LEU A 222 -25.79 -24.43 25.42
C LEU A 222 -25.36 -25.82 25.91
N VAL A 223 -24.72 -26.62 25.06
CA VAL A 223 -24.27 -27.98 25.37
C VAL A 223 -22.92 -28.00 26.12
N LEU A 224 -21.96 -27.18 25.71
CA LEU A 224 -20.62 -27.03 26.31
C LEU A 224 -20.61 -26.10 27.53
N GLY A 225 -21.67 -25.33 27.74
CA GLY A 225 -21.91 -24.62 29.01
C GLY A 225 -21.98 -25.57 30.22
N LEU A 226 -22.07 -26.87 29.99
CA LEU A 226 -21.95 -27.92 31.01
C LEU A 226 -20.57 -28.59 31.08
N ILE A 227 -19.76 -28.58 30.01
CA ILE A 227 -18.40 -29.16 29.99
C ILE A 227 -17.51 -28.39 29.00
N GLY A 228 -16.71 -27.46 29.50
CA GLY A 228 -15.39 -27.17 28.93
C GLY A 228 -15.29 -26.01 27.94
N HIS A 229 -14.87 -24.86 28.46
CA HIS A 229 -14.21 -23.77 27.72
C HIS A 229 -12.94 -24.21 26.94
N PHE A 230 -12.50 -25.46 27.07
CA PHE A 230 -11.24 -25.99 26.51
C PHE A 230 -11.35 -26.56 25.08
N PHE A 231 -12.54 -26.92 24.59
CA PHE A 231 -12.68 -27.61 23.29
C PHE A 231 -12.98 -26.70 22.10
N TYR A 232 -13.29 -25.42 22.33
CA TYR A 232 -13.59 -24.48 21.24
C TYR A 232 -12.40 -24.32 20.29
N TRP A 233 -11.18 -24.26 20.83
CA TRP A 233 -9.96 -24.18 20.03
C TRP A 233 -9.69 -25.47 19.24
N LEU A 234 -9.98 -26.63 19.84
CA LEU A 234 -9.78 -27.93 19.21
C LEU A 234 -10.80 -28.22 18.09
N LEU A 235 -12.04 -27.74 18.24
CA LEU A 235 -13.05 -27.78 17.18
C LEU A 235 -12.73 -26.78 16.07
N TYR A 236 -12.26 -25.58 16.43
CA TYR A 236 -11.76 -24.62 15.45
C TYR A 236 -10.55 -25.17 14.66
N ASP A 237 -9.64 -25.90 15.29
CA ASP A 237 -8.51 -26.57 14.59
C ASP A 237 -8.94 -27.82 13.82
N SER A 238 -9.90 -28.59 14.36
CA SER A 238 -10.36 -29.85 13.73
C SER A 238 -11.25 -29.60 12.51
N PHE A 239 -12.06 -28.53 12.53
CA PHE A 239 -12.85 -28.06 11.37
C PHE A 239 -12.14 -26.98 10.57
N GLY A 240 -11.17 -26.28 11.16
CA GLY A 240 -10.21 -25.38 10.51
C GLY A 240 -9.07 -26.11 9.82
N ARG A 241 -9.23 -27.42 9.58
CA ARG A 241 -8.66 -28.03 8.39
C ARG A 241 -9.18 -27.23 7.20
N TYR A 242 -8.38 -26.25 6.81
CA TYR A 242 -8.12 -25.82 5.46
C TYR A 242 -8.67 -26.87 4.51
N GLU A 243 -9.94 -26.75 4.14
CA GLU A 243 -10.45 -27.58 3.07
C GLU A 243 -9.54 -27.18 1.93
N LYS A 244 -8.73 -28.14 1.49
CA LYS A 244 -8.21 -28.18 0.14
C LYS A 244 -9.46 -28.14 -0.74
N ARG A 245 -10.09 -26.96 -0.89
CA ARG A 245 -10.91 -26.63 -2.05
C ARG A 245 -10.04 -27.12 -3.17
N ALA A 246 -10.47 -28.19 -3.83
CA ALA A 246 -9.77 -28.72 -4.99
C ALA A 246 -9.56 -27.51 -5.88
N LYS A 247 -8.32 -26.97 -5.88
CA LYS A 247 -8.03 -25.67 -6.48
C LYS A 247 -8.23 -25.90 -7.95
N ARG A 248 -9.43 -25.56 -8.40
CA ARG A 248 -9.77 -25.57 -9.81
C ARG A 248 -8.67 -24.76 -10.47
N LYS A 249 -7.88 -25.41 -11.31
CA LYS A 249 -6.88 -24.72 -12.10
C LYS A 249 -7.61 -23.89 -13.15
N LEU A 250 -7.13 -22.68 -13.39
CA LEU A 250 -7.60 -21.91 -14.54
C LEU A 250 -7.26 -22.70 -15.81
N LYS A 251 -8.17 -22.73 -16.79
CA LYS A 251 -7.86 -23.39 -18.05
C LYS A 251 -6.83 -22.51 -18.78
N CYS A 252 -5.65 -23.06 -19.05
CA CYS A 252 -4.71 -22.40 -19.93
C CYS A 252 -5.36 -22.24 -21.31
N ILE A 253 -5.25 -21.05 -21.87
CA ILE A 253 -5.82 -20.74 -23.18
C ILE A 253 -4.81 -21.19 -24.21
N ASN A 254 -5.15 -22.25 -24.94
CA ASN A 254 -4.34 -22.71 -26.06
C ASN A 254 -4.45 -21.69 -27.21
N ASN A 255 -3.32 -21.31 -27.83
CA ASN A 255 -3.17 -20.28 -28.89
C ASN A 255 -3.26 -18.81 -28.45
N GLN A 256 -2.47 -18.38 -27.46
CA GLN A 256 -2.22 -16.94 -27.23
C GLN A 256 -0.95 -16.50 -27.95
N ARG A 257 -0.92 -15.23 -28.39
CA ARG A 257 0.28 -14.59 -28.94
C ARG A 257 1.35 -14.46 -27.84
N ASP A 258 2.63 -14.43 -28.21
CA ASP A 258 3.74 -14.28 -27.26
C ASP A 258 3.71 -12.95 -26.47
N ASP A 259 2.97 -11.95 -26.97
CA ASP A 259 2.76 -10.65 -26.34
C ASP A 259 1.45 -10.55 -25.55
N GLU A 260 0.64 -11.63 -25.47
CA GLU A 260 -0.64 -11.66 -24.78
C GLU A 260 -0.60 -12.50 -23.48
N TYR A 261 -0.83 -11.83 -22.36
CA TYR A 261 -0.87 -12.43 -21.04
C TYR A 261 -2.31 -12.59 -20.53
N TYR A 262 -2.55 -13.58 -19.67
CA TYR A 262 -3.84 -13.65 -18.97
C TYR A 262 -3.93 -12.55 -17.91
N VAL A 263 -2.86 -12.34 -17.13
CA VAL A 263 -2.74 -11.23 -16.18
C VAL A 263 -1.41 -10.50 -16.36
N ILE A 264 -1.46 -9.16 -16.40
CA ILE A 264 -0.28 -8.32 -16.16
C ILE A 264 -0.41 -7.70 -14.77
N ILE A 265 0.60 -7.91 -13.94
CA ILE A 265 0.70 -7.38 -12.58
C ILE A 265 1.72 -6.25 -12.57
N ILE A 266 1.33 -5.07 -12.12
CA ILE A 266 2.21 -3.90 -12.07
C ILE A 266 2.70 -3.71 -10.65
N GLY A 267 3.99 -3.94 -10.43
CA GLY A 267 4.66 -3.84 -9.13
C GLY A 267 4.95 -5.18 -8.45
N THR A 268 6.04 -5.21 -7.69
CA THR A 268 6.61 -6.40 -7.03
C THR A 268 6.78 -6.21 -5.51
N GLY A 269 5.83 -5.51 -4.89
CA GLY A 269 5.68 -5.50 -3.41
C GLY A 269 4.79 -6.66 -2.94
N PHE A 270 4.35 -6.62 -1.67
CA PHE A 270 3.41 -7.61 -1.12
C PHE A 270 2.20 -7.87 -2.02
N SER A 271 1.58 -6.82 -2.57
CA SER A 271 0.40 -6.97 -3.44
C SER A 271 0.68 -7.78 -4.70
N GLY A 272 1.73 -7.41 -5.43
CA GLY A 272 2.08 -8.07 -6.69
C GLY A 272 2.63 -9.48 -6.49
N LEU A 273 3.50 -9.68 -5.50
CA LEU A 273 4.03 -11.00 -5.17
C LEU A 273 2.94 -11.93 -4.65
N GLY A 274 2.06 -11.45 -3.77
CA GLY A 274 0.92 -12.21 -3.28
C GLY A 274 0.01 -12.65 -4.42
N MET A 275 -0.28 -11.76 -5.36
CA MET A 275 -1.06 -12.12 -6.55
C MET A 275 -0.35 -13.18 -7.40
N ALA A 276 0.94 -13.02 -7.69
CA ALA A 276 1.71 -13.98 -8.47
C ALA A 276 1.78 -15.37 -7.81
N ILE A 277 1.94 -15.43 -6.48
CA ILE A 277 1.87 -16.67 -5.72
C ILE A 277 0.50 -17.33 -5.91
N LYS A 278 -0.59 -16.55 -5.84
CA LYS A 278 -1.94 -17.09 -6.14
C LYS A 278 -2.09 -17.56 -7.58
N MET A 279 -1.47 -16.89 -8.56
CA MET A 279 -1.47 -17.37 -9.95
C MET A 279 -0.77 -18.73 -10.08
N ASN A 280 0.39 -18.91 -9.44
CA ASN A 280 1.10 -20.20 -9.40
C ASN A 280 0.26 -21.28 -8.71
N GLU A 281 -0.41 -20.96 -7.60
CA GLU A 281 -1.33 -21.87 -6.91
C GLU A 281 -2.52 -22.31 -7.78
N LEU A 282 -2.96 -21.46 -8.71
CA LEU A 282 -3.98 -21.77 -9.72
C LEU A 282 -3.44 -22.55 -10.92
N GLY A 283 -2.14 -22.88 -10.92
CA GLY A 283 -1.48 -23.57 -12.02
C GLY A 283 -1.39 -22.74 -13.29
N MET A 284 -1.42 -21.41 -13.19
CA MET A 284 -1.29 -20.51 -14.32
C MET A 284 0.17 -20.06 -14.47
N ASP A 285 0.70 -20.18 -15.69
CA ASP A 285 2.04 -19.70 -16.03
C ASP A 285 2.01 -18.47 -16.95
N ASN A 286 0.87 -18.22 -17.63
CA ASN A 286 0.72 -17.08 -18.53
C ASN A 286 0.37 -15.77 -17.79
N TYR A 287 1.30 -15.28 -16.99
CA TYR A 287 1.25 -13.95 -16.39
C TYR A 287 2.66 -13.37 -16.29
N ILE A 288 2.72 -12.04 -16.20
CA ILE A 288 3.98 -11.30 -16.04
C ILE A 288 3.81 -10.19 -15.00
N LEU A 289 4.86 -9.98 -14.20
CA LEU A 289 5.01 -8.82 -13.34
C LEU A 289 5.92 -7.80 -14.01
N ILE A 290 5.49 -6.55 -14.07
CA ILE A 290 6.31 -5.45 -14.61
C ILE A 290 6.79 -4.58 -13.45
N LYS A 291 8.12 -4.38 -13.39
CA LYS A 291 8.78 -3.64 -12.32
C LYS A 291 9.77 -2.63 -12.88
N ARG A 292 9.57 -1.37 -12.49
CA ARG A 292 10.45 -0.25 -12.86
C ARG A 292 11.88 -0.28 -12.31
N ASN A 293 12.12 -0.99 -11.20
CA ASN A 293 13.46 -1.05 -10.60
C ASN A 293 14.12 -2.40 -10.90
N GLY A 294 15.41 -2.52 -10.58
CA GLY A 294 16.19 -3.74 -10.79
C GLY A 294 15.94 -4.88 -9.80
N ASN A 295 15.05 -4.72 -8.80
CA ASN A 295 14.73 -5.80 -7.87
C ASN A 295 13.29 -5.73 -7.30
N VAL A 296 12.90 -6.78 -6.59
CA VAL A 296 11.61 -6.89 -5.88
C VAL A 296 11.62 -6.14 -4.55
N GLY A 297 10.48 -6.05 -3.88
CA GLY A 297 10.36 -5.47 -2.53
C GLY A 297 9.45 -4.24 -2.44
N GLY A 298 9.06 -3.66 -3.58
CA GLY A 298 8.15 -2.50 -3.60
C GLY A 298 8.65 -1.32 -2.77
N THR A 299 7.84 -0.85 -1.81
CA THR A 299 8.20 0.20 -0.84
C THR A 299 9.48 -0.13 -0.07
N TRP A 300 9.67 -1.40 0.28
CA TRP A 300 10.84 -1.86 1.04
C TRP A 300 12.08 -2.01 0.18
N TYR A 301 11.96 -1.95 -1.14
CA TYR A 301 13.12 -1.74 -2.01
C TYR A 301 13.45 -0.26 -2.17
N ALA A 302 12.42 0.58 -2.31
CA ALA A 302 12.60 2.00 -2.61
C ALA A 302 13.19 2.77 -1.43
N ASN A 303 12.67 2.54 -0.22
CA ASN A 303 13.10 3.25 0.97
C ASN A 303 14.27 2.52 1.61
N LYS A 304 15.41 3.19 1.80
CA LYS A 304 16.63 2.61 2.41
C LYS A 304 17.33 3.58 3.36
N TYR A 305 16.64 4.61 3.82
CA TYR A 305 17.19 5.58 4.75
C TYR A 305 17.47 4.94 6.13
N PRO A 306 18.47 5.42 6.89
CA PRO A 306 18.80 4.92 8.21
C PRO A 306 17.58 4.96 9.15
N GLY A 307 17.33 3.84 9.85
CA GLY A 307 16.20 3.71 10.78
C GLY A 307 14.85 3.41 10.12
N CYS A 308 14.78 3.25 8.80
CA CYS A 308 13.56 2.81 8.12
C CYS A 308 13.06 1.45 8.68
N ALA A 309 11.84 1.45 9.22
CA ALA A 309 11.24 0.30 9.88
C ALA A 309 9.72 0.27 9.68
N CYS A 310 9.12 -0.89 9.92
CA CYS A 310 7.68 -1.04 9.98
C CYS A 310 7.15 -0.56 11.33
N ASP A 311 5.94 -0.03 11.37
CA ASP A 311 5.24 0.40 12.58
C ASP A 311 4.11 -0.58 12.97
N VAL A 312 4.16 -1.80 12.44
CA VAL A 312 3.23 -2.90 12.71
C VAL A 312 4.04 -4.06 13.31
N PRO A 313 3.49 -4.79 14.31
CA PRO A 313 4.14 -5.98 14.84
C PRO A 313 4.58 -6.93 13.72
N SER A 314 5.85 -7.34 13.73
CA SER A 314 6.47 -8.07 12.61
C SER A 314 5.79 -9.41 12.31
N ASN A 315 5.21 -10.05 13.32
CA ASN A 315 4.42 -11.27 13.17
C ASN A 315 3.15 -11.08 12.30
N LEU A 316 2.69 -9.84 12.11
CA LEU A 316 1.60 -9.48 11.20
C LEU A 316 2.12 -8.93 9.86
N TYR A 317 3.43 -8.89 9.66
CA TYR A 317 4.09 -8.32 8.48
C TYR A 317 4.71 -9.39 7.55
N SER A 318 4.12 -10.58 7.55
CA SER A 318 4.36 -11.68 6.61
C SER A 318 3.03 -12.16 6.01
N PHE A 319 3.08 -12.90 4.91
CA PHE A 319 1.90 -13.59 4.38
C PHE A 319 1.44 -14.64 5.41
N SER A 320 0.13 -14.81 5.57
CA SER A 320 -0.43 -15.78 6.53
C SER A 320 -0.05 -17.23 6.16
N PHE A 321 0.17 -17.49 4.88
CA PHE A 321 0.60 -18.78 4.35
C PHE A 321 2.13 -18.97 4.32
N GLU A 322 2.90 -17.93 4.64
CA GLU A 322 4.37 -17.98 4.72
C GLU A 322 4.86 -17.10 5.88
N PRO A 323 4.58 -17.48 7.14
CA PRO A 323 5.04 -16.71 8.29
C PRO A 323 6.57 -16.73 8.39
N ASN A 324 7.16 -15.63 8.83
CA ASN A 324 8.60 -15.55 9.09
C ASN A 324 8.85 -15.65 10.62
N PRO A 325 9.38 -16.78 11.13
CA PRO A 325 9.68 -16.91 12.56
C PRO A 325 11.00 -16.24 12.97
N LYS A 326 11.78 -15.71 12.01
CA LYS A 326 13.13 -15.19 12.24
C LYS A 326 13.17 -13.69 12.52
N TRP A 327 12.01 -13.04 12.70
CA TRP A 327 11.95 -11.60 12.98
C TRP A 327 12.82 -11.24 14.20
N SER A 328 13.83 -10.42 13.96
CA SER A 328 14.81 -9.98 14.96
C SER A 328 14.27 -8.87 15.87
N HIS A 329 13.26 -8.12 15.39
CA HIS A 329 12.66 -7.01 16.10
C HIS A 329 11.13 -7.15 16.12
N TYR A 330 10.50 -6.64 17.18
CA TYR A 330 9.03 -6.54 17.26
C TYR A 330 8.47 -5.63 16.15
N PHE A 331 9.25 -4.64 15.74
CA PHE A 331 9.02 -3.77 14.59
C PHE A 331 10.20 -3.92 13.62
N SER A 332 10.07 -4.79 12.62
CA SER A 332 11.18 -5.14 11.72
C SER A 332 11.70 -3.94 10.94
N ARG A 333 13.03 -3.88 10.81
CA ARG A 333 13.72 -2.88 9.98
C ARG A 333 13.58 -3.23 8.50
N GLN A 334 13.76 -2.24 7.64
CA GLN A 334 13.64 -2.38 6.20
C GLN A 334 14.46 -3.55 5.59
N PRO A 335 15.73 -3.80 5.97
CA PRO A 335 16.51 -4.86 5.33
C PRO A 335 15.88 -6.25 5.50
N GLU A 336 15.33 -6.53 6.68
CA GLU A 336 14.74 -7.82 7.02
C GLU A 336 13.43 -8.07 6.27
N ILE A 337 12.63 -7.02 6.08
CA ILE A 337 11.40 -7.09 5.28
C ILE A 337 11.72 -7.24 3.80
N ALA A 338 12.75 -6.56 3.30
CA ALA A 338 13.21 -6.73 1.94
C ALA A 338 13.70 -8.17 1.69
N GLU A 339 14.50 -8.73 2.60
CA GLU A 339 14.97 -10.12 2.54
C GLU A 339 13.80 -11.12 2.54
N TYR A 340 12.78 -10.90 3.37
CA TYR A 340 11.57 -11.73 3.36
C TYR A 340 10.87 -11.73 1.99
N LEU A 341 10.75 -10.57 1.33
CA LEU A 341 10.12 -10.48 0.00
C LEU A 341 10.97 -11.12 -1.11
N GLU A 342 12.29 -11.03 -1.02
CA GLU A 342 13.22 -11.77 -1.91
C GLU A 342 13.05 -13.28 -1.71
N TYR A 343 13.05 -13.75 -0.45
CA TYR A 343 12.84 -15.16 -0.12
C TYR A 343 11.52 -15.70 -0.67
N CYS A 344 10.40 -14.99 -0.50
CA CYS A 344 9.12 -15.39 -1.10
C CYS A 344 9.19 -15.41 -2.63
N THR A 345 9.87 -14.46 -3.25
CA THR A 345 10.02 -14.41 -4.71
C THR A 345 10.72 -15.66 -5.24
N ASP A 346 11.79 -16.09 -4.56
CA ASP A 346 12.58 -17.26 -4.97
C ASP A 346 11.89 -18.58 -4.61
N LYS A 347 11.37 -18.71 -3.38
CA LYS A 347 10.67 -19.92 -2.91
C LYS A 347 9.50 -20.31 -3.81
N TYR A 348 8.73 -19.32 -4.26
CA TYR A 348 7.55 -19.55 -5.09
C TYR A 348 7.85 -19.47 -6.60
N ASN A 349 9.13 -19.40 -6.99
CA ASN A 349 9.59 -19.33 -8.38
C ASN A 349 8.93 -18.18 -9.18
N ILE A 350 8.76 -17.02 -8.54
CA ILE A 350 8.10 -15.86 -9.15
C ILE A 350 9.08 -15.07 -10.03
N ARG A 351 10.38 -15.10 -9.72
CA ARG A 351 11.40 -14.27 -10.39
C ARG A 351 11.39 -14.40 -11.92
N ARG A 352 11.15 -15.61 -12.44
CA ARG A 352 11.04 -15.90 -13.88
C ARG A 352 9.91 -15.15 -14.60
N HIS A 353 8.88 -14.72 -13.86
CA HIS A 353 7.73 -13.98 -14.38
C HIS A 353 7.93 -12.46 -14.27
N ILE A 354 9.10 -11.98 -13.83
CA ILE A 354 9.31 -10.55 -13.59
C ILE A 354 10.13 -9.93 -14.71
N GLN A 355 9.60 -8.87 -15.30
CA GLN A 355 10.34 -7.97 -16.16
C GLN A 355 10.79 -6.74 -15.36
N PHE A 356 12.09 -6.71 -15.03
CA PHE A 356 12.73 -5.60 -14.31
C PHE A 356 13.11 -4.45 -15.24
N ASN A 357 13.39 -3.29 -14.65
CA ASN A 357 13.81 -2.06 -15.36
C ASN A 357 12.83 -1.66 -16.49
N THR A 358 11.54 -1.90 -16.27
CA THR A 358 10.48 -1.59 -17.23
C THR A 358 9.40 -0.75 -16.54
N ASN A 359 9.14 0.43 -17.08
CA ASN A 359 8.04 1.29 -16.68
C ASN A 359 6.79 0.97 -17.50
N VAL A 360 5.62 0.91 -16.86
CA VAL A 360 4.35 0.95 -17.58
C VAL A 360 3.95 2.41 -17.75
N THR A 361 3.81 2.86 -18.98
CA THR A 361 3.52 4.26 -19.33
C THR A 361 2.06 4.49 -19.64
N GLN A 362 1.31 3.48 -20.10
CA GLN A 362 -0.11 3.61 -20.40
C GLN A 362 -0.85 2.28 -20.33
N LEU A 363 -2.11 2.34 -19.89
CA LEU A 363 -3.08 1.25 -20.01
C LEU A 363 -4.28 1.72 -20.84
N LYS A 364 -4.66 0.95 -21.86
CA LYS A 364 -5.82 1.26 -22.70
C LYS A 364 -6.66 0.01 -22.95
N TRP A 365 -7.94 0.07 -22.63
CA TRP A 365 -8.88 -1.00 -22.95
C TRP A 365 -9.24 -0.97 -24.44
N ILE A 366 -9.19 -2.14 -25.08
CA ILE A 366 -9.52 -2.34 -26.49
C ILE A 366 -10.84 -3.11 -26.56
N GLU A 367 -11.93 -2.38 -26.80
CA GLU A 367 -13.31 -2.88 -26.71
C GLU A 367 -13.59 -4.06 -27.66
N GLU A 368 -13.06 -4.00 -28.88
CA GLU A 368 -13.23 -5.04 -29.92
C GLU A 368 -12.56 -6.36 -29.54
N GLN A 369 -11.42 -6.29 -28.84
CA GLN A 369 -10.62 -7.46 -28.46
C GLN A 369 -10.93 -7.96 -27.05
N LYS A 370 -11.58 -7.13 -26.22
CA LYS A 370 -11.75 -7.35 -24.78
C LYS A 370 -10.41 -7.60 -24.06
N LEU A 371 -9.40 -6.83 -24.46
CA LEU A 371 -8.05 -6.88 -23.92
C LEU A 371 -7.58 -5.49 -23.52
N TRP A 372 -6.70 -5.43 -22.54
CA TRP A 372 -5.88 -4.27 -22.22
C TRP A 372 -4.65 -4.24 -23.11
N GLN A 373 -4.43 -3.12 -23.79
CA GLN A 373 -3.14 -2.75 -24.35
C GLN A 373 -2.30 -2.08 -23.25
N VAL A 374 -1.11 -2.60 -23.00
CA VAL A 374 -0.17 -2.13 -22.00
C VAL A 374 1.06 -1.58 -22.71
N THR A 375 1.27 -0.28 -22.60
CA THR A 375 2.45 0.39 -23.17
C THR A 375 3.53 0.44 -22.12
N THR A 376 4.73 -0.02 -22.47
CA THR A 376 5.87 -0.12 -21.57
C THR A 376 7.08 0.54 -22.16
N GLN A 377 7.95 1.05 -21.30
CA GLN A 377 9.22 1.67 -21.69
C GLN A 377 10.36 1.07 -20.88
N SER A 378 11.41 0.62 -21.57
CA SER A 378 12.66 0.15 -20.97
C SER A 378 13.82 0.61 -21.84
N ASN A 379 14.85 1.23 -21.23
CA ASN A 379 16.02 1.77 -21.95
C ASN A 379 15.66 2.62 -23.19
N SER A 380 14.67 3.51 -23.04
CA SER A 380 14.12 4.36 -24.12
C SER A 380 13.45 3.61 -25.28
N GLN A 381 13.28 2.29 -25.20
CA GLN A 381 12.51 1.50 -26.15
C GLN A 381 11.09 1.30 -25.63
N GLU A 382 10.11 1.54 -26.51
CA GLU A 382 8.71 1.27 -26.23
C GLU A 382 8.35 -0.15 -26.68
N LYS A 383 7.60 -0.87 -25.85
CA LYS A 383 7.01 -2.17 -26.18
C LYS A 383 5.57 -2.24 -25.74
N ILE A 384 4.74 -2.86 -26.57
CA ILE A 384 3.33 -3.10 -26.29
C ILE A 384 3.15 -4.57 -25.88
N PHE A 385 2.34 -4.78 -24.85
CA PHE A 385 1.82 -6.08 -24.44
C PHE A 385 0.30 -6.02 -24.39
N TYR A 386 -0.34 -7.19 -24.45
CA TYR A 386 -1.77 -7.35 -24.28
C TYR A 386 -2.08 -8.17 -23.04
N ALA A 387 -3.18 -7.86 -22.36
CA ALA A 387 -3.61 -8.61 -21.19
C ALA A 387 -5.12 -8.72 -21.09
N ARG A 388 -5.63 -9.86 -20.61
CA ARG A 388 -7.06 -9.97 -20.27
C ARG A 388 -7.38 -9.18 -19.01
N SER A 389 -6.53 -9.29 -17.99
CA SER A 389 -6.69 -8.62 -16.70
C SER A 389 -5.45 -7.84 -16.30
N ILE A 390 -5.66 -6.71 -15.63
CA ILE A 390 -4.59 -5.87 -15.07
C ILE A 390 -4.71 -5.86 -13.55
N VAL A 391 -3.58 -6.03 -12.86
CA VAL A 391 -3.49 -5.88 -11.41
C VAL A 391 -2.55 -4.74 -11.07
N LEU A 392 -3.09 -3.67 -10.50
CA LEU A 392 -2.31 -2.56 -9.97
C LEU A 392 -1.88 -2.86 -8.54
N GLY A 393 -0.62 -3.29 -8.39
CA GLY A 393 0.06 -3.54 -7.13
C GLY A 393 1.16 -2.52 -6.81
N SER A 394 1.23 -1.41 -7.55
CA SER A 394 2.16 -0.30 -7.31
C SER A 394 1.71 0.49 -6.08
N GLY A 395 2.26 0.15 -4.90
CA GLY A 395 1.93 0.83 -3.65
C GLY A 395 2.23 2.34 -3.68
N PRO A 396 1.56 3.15 -2.84
CA PRO A 396 1.63 4.62 -2.91
C PRO A 396 2.90 5.23 -2.31
N LEU A 397 3.79 4.43 -1.73
CA LEU A 397 4.92 4.88 -0.90
C LEU A 397 6.28 4.75 -1.60
N SER A 398 6.29 4.96 -2.92
CA SER A 398 7.51 4.84 -3.73
C SER A 398 7.86 6.08 -4.53
N ASN A 399 6.99 7.10 -4.56
CA ASN A 399 7.24 8.34 -5.30
C ASN A 399 7.41 9.48 -4.28
N ALA A 400 8.62 10.06 -4.25
CA ALA A 400 8.97 11.17 -3.38
C ALA A 400 8.05 12.39 -3.61
N SER A 401 7.75 13.12 -2.55
CA SER A 401 6.98 14.36 -2.62
C SER A 401 7.89 15.54 -2.31
N TYR A 402 8.61 16.02 -3.32
CA TYR A 402 9.44 17.22 -3.19
C TYR A 402 8.58 18.48 -3.09
N PRO A 403 8.93 19.46 -2.24
CA PRO A 403 8.31 20.78 -2.30
C PRO A 403 8.71 21.50 -3.60
N THR A 404 7.76 22.15 -4.23
CA THR A 404 7.95 22.85 -5.52
C THR A 404 7.85 24.35 -5.41
N ASP A 405 7.45 24.86 -4.24
CA ASP A 405 7.01 26.23 -3.99
C ASP A 405 7.91 27.00 -3.02
N ILE A 406 9.05 26.42 -2.60
CA ILE A 406 10.01 27.08 -1.73
C ILE A 406 10.94 27.97 -2.57
N PRO A 407 10.91 29.30 -2.40
CA PRO A 407 11.79 30.20 -3.15
C PRO A 407 13.27 29.88 -2.90
N GLY A 408 14.06 29.82 -3.98
CA GLY A 408 15.51 29.61 -3.91
C GLY A 408 15.97 28.19 -3.59
N ILE A 409 15.06 27.20 -3.59
CA ILE A 409 15.42 25.78 -3.44
C ILE A 409 16.43 25.30 -4.49
N ASP A 410 16.34 25.85 -5.70
CA ASP A 410 17.23 25.60 -6.84
C ASP A 410 18.63 26.22 -6.68
N LYS A 411 18.80 27.12 -5.70
CA LYS A 411 20.06 27.83 -5.44
C LYS A 411 20.93 27.18 -4.38
N PHE A 412 20.41 26.18 -3.66
CA PHE A 412 21.16 25.49 -2.62
C PHE A 412 22.34 24.70 -3.24
N GLU A 413 23.55 24.94 -2.76
CA GLU A 413 24.77 24.36 -3.32
C GLU A 413 25.16 23.02 -2.65
N GLY A 414 24.62 22.75 -1.47
CA GLY A 414 24.84 21.51 -0.75
C GLY A 414 24.02 20.34 -1.29
N PRO A 415 24.34 19.09 -0.90
CA PRO A 415 23.55 17.94 -1.30
C PRO A 415 22.12 18.00 -0.71
N MET A 416 21.15 17.65 -1.56
CA MET A 416 19.75 17.47 -1.19
C MET A 416 19.33 16.04 -1.51
N CYS A 417 18.63 15.40 -0.59
CA CYS A 417 18.14 14.05 -0.81
C CYS A 417 16.78 13.85 -0.14
N HIS A 418 15.84 13.21 -0.83
CA HIS A 418 14.62 12.73 -0.19
C HIS A 418 14.86 11.33 0.35
N THR A 419 14.31 11.06 1.54
CA THR A 419 14.34 9.74 2.18
C THR A 419 13.85 8.56 1.33
N ALA A 420 12.99 8.79 0.34
CA ALA A 420 12.51 7.75 -0.59
C ALA A 420 13.53 7.41 -1.68
N GLU A 421 14.54 8.25 -1.85
CA GLU A 421 15.60 8.22 -2.86
C GLU A 421 16.95 8.40 -2.15
N TRP A 422 17.10 7.72 -1.00
CA TRP A 422 18.24 7.89 -0.10
C TRP A 422 19.58 7.69 -0.81
N ASP A 423 20.41 8.73 -0.79
CA ASP A 423 21.75 8.73 -1.36
C ASP A 423 22.77 8.34 -0.28
N GLN A 424 23.34 7.14 -0.43
CA GLN A 424 24.33 6.59 0.51
C GLN A 424 25.70 7.29 0.41
N SER A 425 25.94 8.10 -0.62
CA SER A 425 27.20 8.83 -0.79
C SER A 425 27.29 10.10 0.07
N ILE A 426 26.17 10.56 0.63
CA ILE A 426 26.12 11.77 1.45
C ILE A 426 26.74 11.49 2.82
N ASP A 427 27.93 12.06 3.06
CA ASP A 427 28.55 12.08 4.39
C ASP A 427 28.04 13.27 5.22
N VAL A 428 27.30 12.92 6.27
CA VAL A 428 26.69 13.83 7.24
C VAL A 428 27.59 14.16 8.43
N LYS A 429 28.74 13.50 8.56
CA LYS A 429 29.63 13.68 9.71
C LYS A 429 30.16 15.11 9.77
N ASN A 430 30.04 15.73 10.96
CA ASN A 430 30.43 17.12 11.19
C ASN A 430 29.73 18.14 10.25
N LYS A 431 28.55 17.81 9.72
CA LYS A 431 27.75 18.70 8.87
C LYS A 431 26.52 19.19 9.62
N ARG A 432 26.03 20.37 9.22
CA ARG A 432 24.74 20.89 9.65
C ARG A 432 23.68 20.33 8.72
N VAL A 433 22.86 19.41 9.23
CA VAL A 433 21.85 18.70 8.45
C VAL A 433 20.46 19.24 8.80
N ALA A 434 19.72 19.71 7.80
CA ALA A 434 18.31 20.06 7.95
C ALA A 434 17.44 18.88 7.53
N VAL A 435 16.68 18.31 8.47
CA VAL A 435 15.64 17.32 8.18
C VAL A 435 14.30 18.03 8.09
N ILE A 436 13.71 18.08 6.90
CA ILE A 436 12.51 18.88 6.64
C ILE A 436 11.31 17.96 6.37
N GLY A 437 10.31 18.02 7.25
CA GLY A 437 9.05 17.29 7.10
C GLY A 437 8.44 16.88 8.45
N THR A 438 7.13 16.72 8.49
CA THR A 438 6.35 16.44 9.72
C THR A 438 5.67 15.07 9.71
N GLY A 439 6.09 14.15 8.84
CA GLY A 439 5.52 12.81 8.69
C GLY A 439 6.33 11.70 9.36
N ALA A 440 5.82 10.46 9.32
CA ALA A 440 6.46 9.24 9.89
C ALA A 440 7.97 9.11 9.65
N ILE A 441 8.41 9.62 8.51
CA ILE A 441 9.78 9.50 8.03
C ILE A 441 10.74 10.38 8.86
N SER A 442 10.35 11.58 9.28
CA SER A 442 11.23 12.43 10.11
C SER A 442 11.39 11.92 11.54
N PHE A 443 10.50 11.04 12.00
CA PHE A 443 10.60 10.38 13.31
C PHE A 443 11.50 9.15 13.32
N THR A 444 11.75 8.55 12.16
CA THR A 444 12.45 7.26 12.02
C THR A 444 13.87 7.40 11.49
N ILE A 445 14.28 8.58 11.01
CA ILE A 445 15.69 8.85 10.71
C ILE A 445 16.48 8.78 12.02
N ASP A 446 17.34 7.77 12.12
CA ASP A 446 18.17 7.55 13.29
C ASP A 446 19.28 8.62 13.38
N ALA A 447 19.14 9.52 14.35
CA ALA A 447 20.13 10.54 14.69
C ALA A 447 21.13 10.05 15.76
N ASN A 448 21.14 8.76 16.13
CA ASN A 448 22.04 8.19 17.13
C ASN A 448 23.34 7.63 16.56
N HIS A 449 23.48 7.55 15.24
CA HIS A 449 24.69 7.04 14.58
C HIS A 449 25.53 8.12 13.90
N GLN A 450 25.33 9.40 14.23
CA GLN A 450 25.95 10.53 13.53
C GLN A 450 26.45 11.60 14.49
#